data_AF-A0A2E0AKE5-F1
#
_entry.id   AF-A0A2E0AKE5-F1
#
_cell.length_a   1.000
_cell.length_b   1.000
_cell.length_c   1.000
_cell.angle_alpha   90.00
_cell.angle_beta   90.00
_cell.angle_gamma   90.00
#
_symmetry.space_group_name_H-M   'P 1'
#
loop_
_entity.id
_entity.type
_entity.pdbx_description
1 polymer ?
#
loop_
_entity_poly.entity_id
_entity_poly.type
_entity_poly.pdbx_seq_one_letter_code
_entity_poly.pdbx_strand_id
1 'polypeptide(L)'
;MHTPINHLKQSPRGLPQPDHAASHQHRPWCDSELKNILHRKDIPITFISNPKVACSTIKNSLLDGFDGNVHQEAERRFDLPIDANHTYFCITRNPYSRALSCFKNKIGKGKELFPTVWPPFCKRFGFDPNSNPSFLDYLTALCNDPHPETFDLHYRAQVFNLHHSDITPSYIGRIEDFKHLTDYLNQFKIILLSRNSHKTNALQTYREEVSSEEAALIEQIYALDFDTYKYPKDLKSTTIPNPIQQKQKVSSKYLTLFQMNALNIDVEDMIKIGKKALKKGNIEKAKSTYNRLNSIGINSKSLKRALAKIEIGL
;
A
#
# COMPACT_ATOMS: atom_id res chain seq x y z
N MET A 1 51.70 40.59 -20.52
CA MET A 1 50.70 40.90 -19.48
C MET A 1 49.37 40.33 -19.98
N HIS A 2 48.68 39.33 -19.42
CA HIS A 2 48.68 38.69 -18.11
C HIS A 2 48.38 37.19 -18.28
N THR A 3 48.94 36.42 -17.34
CA THR A 3 48.81 34.99 -17.05
C THR A 3 47.38 34.55 -16.72
N PRO A 4 46.97 33.28 -16.98
CA PRO A 4 45.75 32.72 -16.42
C PRO A 4 46.01 32.16 -15.00
N ILE A 5 45.18 32.56 -14.02
CA ILE A 5 45.24 32.05 -12.65
C ILE A 5 44.11 31.03 -12.45
N ASN A 6 44.53 29.77 -12.24
CA ASN A 6 43.72 28.68 -11.70
C ASN A 6 43.36 28.98 -10.24
N HIS A 7 42.08 28.91 -9.89
CA HIS A 7 41.64 28.74 -8.51
C HIS A 7 40.81 27.48 -8.34
N LEU A 8 41.52 26.42 -7.94
CA LEU A 8 41.00 25.28 -7.19
C LEU A 8 40.31 25.80 -5.91
N LYS A 9 39.00 25.63 -5.80
CA LYS A 9 38.31 25.68 -4.51
C LYS A 9 38.27 24.27 -3.92
N GLN A 10 39.09 24.10 -2.88
CA GLN A 10 39.09 22.95 -2.00
C GLN A 10 37.73 22.85 -1.28
N SER A 11 37.10 21.69 -1.33
CA SER A 11 35.92 21.36 -0.53
C SER A 11 36.35 21.07 0.92
N PRO A 12 35.69 21.64 1.94
CA PRO A 12 36.03 21.37 3.34
C PRO A 12 35.58 19.97 3.75
N ARG A 13 36.49 19.27 4.44
CA ARG A 13 36.26 18.00 5.12
C ARG A 13 35.22 18.17 6.24
N GLY A 14 34.32 17.20 6.32
CA GLY A 14 33.83 16.67 7.59
C GLY A 14 32.38 16.97 7.95
N LEU A 15 31.52 15.95 7.79
CA LEU A 15 30.64 15.49 8.86
C LEU A 15 30.54 13.95 8.73
N PRO A 16 30.65 13.19 9.83
CA PRO A 16 30.50 11.74 9.78
C PRO A 16 29.05 11.40 9.43
N GLN A 17 28.88 10.64 8.34
CA GLN A 17 27.63 9.97 8.03
C GLN A 17 27.31 9.02 9.20
N PRO A 18 26.12 9.06 9.81
CA PRO A 18 25.75 8.04 10.76
C PRO A 18 25.60 6.71 10.02
N ASP A 19 26.47 5.76 10.35
CA ASP A 19 26.35 4.36 9.98
C ASP A 19 25.02 3.80 10.51
N HIS A 20 23.97 3.91 9.70
CA HIS A 20 22.73 3.16 9.86
C HIS A 20 22.72 1.96 8.91
N ALA A 21 23.83 1.22 8.85
CA ALA A 21 23.85 -0.15 8.36
C ALA A 21 23.53 -1.12 9.51
N ALA A 22 22.36 -0.94 10.14
CA ALA A 22 21.77 -2.03 10.91
C ALA A 22 21.27 -3.05 9.89
N SER A 23 21.98 -4.17 9.82
CA SER A 23 21.70 -5.34 8.98
C SER A 23 20.19 -5.62 8.92
N HIS A 24 19.57 -5.34 7.77
CA HIS A 24 18.21 -5.76 7.46
C HIS A 24 18.23 -7.27 7.20
N GLN A 25 18.34 -8.06 8.27
CA GLN A 25 17.96 -9.46 8.21
C GLN A 25 16.44 -9.52 7.95
N HIS A 26 16.07 -10.27 6.92
CA HIS A 26 14.72 -10.48 6.42
C HIS A 26 13.69 -10.56 7.55
N ARG A 27 12.84 -9.54 7.68
CA ARG A 27 11.58 -9.67 8.42
C ARG A 27 10.68 -10.57 7.58
N PRO A 28 10.17 -11.70 8.12
CA PRO A 28 9.36 -12.66 7.35
C PRO A 28 7.96 -12.14 7.00
N TRP A 29 7.59 -10.94 7.49
CA TRP A 29 6.40 -10.21 7.09
C TRP A 29 6.80 -9.34 5.90
N CYS A 30 6.14 -9.53 4.77
CA CYS A 30 6.48 -8.84 3.54
C CYS A 30 6.46 -7.32 3.77
N ASP A 31 7.64 -6.69 3.88
CA ASP A 31 7.78 -5.24 4.07
C ASP A 31 6.99 -4.45 3.02
N SER A 32 6.65 -5.03 1.88
CA SER A 32 5.81 -4.38 0.87
C SER A 32 4.33 -4.26 1.23
N GLU A 33 3.79 -5.11 2.11
CA GLU A 33 2.36 -5.08 2.46
C GLU A 33 2.01 -3.88 3.34
N LEU A 34 2.92 -3.47 4.23
CA LEU A 34 2.64 -2.36 5.15
C LEU A 34 3.03 -0.99 4.57
N LYS A 35 3.94 -0.95 3.57
CA LYS A 35 4.46 0.29 2.96
C LYS A 35 3.40 1.21 2.35
N ASN A 36 2.22 0.70 2.04
CA ASN A 36 1.14 1.51 1.50
C ASN A 36 0.23 2.11 2.59
N ILE A 37 0.47 1.85 3.87
CA ILE A 37 -0.26 2.44 5.00
C ILE A 37 0.55 3.63 5.52
N LEU A 38 -0.03 4.82 5.45
CA LEU A 38 0.66 6.08 5.72
C LEU A 38 -0.05 6.83 6.84
N HIS A 39 0.54 6.84 8.03
CA HIS A 39 0.00 7.55 9.19
C HIS A 39 0.72 8.89 9.41
N ARG A 40 -0.06 9.96 9.57
CA ARG A 40 0.41 11.23 10.12
C ARG A 40 0.27 11.20 11.64
N LYS A 41 1.34 11.50 12.38
CA LYS A 41 1.30 11.55 13.86
C LYS A 41 0.66 12.83 14.38
N ASP A 42 0.77 13.91 13.63
CA ASP A 42 0.30 15.25 13.99
C ASP A 42 -1.18 15.48 13.66
N ILE A 43 -1.73 14.70 12.73
CA ILE A 43 -3.14 14.70 12.36
C ILE A 43 -3.62 13.25 12.47
N PRO A 44 -4.65 12.91 13.27
CA PRO A 44 -5.05 11.53 13.55
C PRO A 44 -5.75 10.87 12.35
N ILE A 45 -5.00 10.71 11.26
CA ILE A 45 -5.46 10.17 9.99
C ILE A 45 -4.41 9.21 9.41
N THR A 46 -4.91 8.14 8.80
CA THR A 46 -4.10 7.12 8.13
C THR A 46 -4.66 6.88 6.74
N PHE A 47 -3.82 7.09 5.74
CA PHE A 47 -4.15 6.84 4.34
C PHE A 47 -3.64 5.47 3.92
N ILE A 48 -4.54 4.61 3.42
CA ILE A 48 -4.14 3.37 2.74
C ILE A 48 -4.03 3.68 1.24
N SER A 49 -2.79 3.80 0.78
CA SER A 49 -2.44 4.16 -0.59
C SER A 49 -2.78 3.03 -1.56
N ASN A 50 -3.68 3.31 -2.51
CA ASN A 50 -4.09 2.38 -3.56
C ASN A 50 -3.65 2.89 -4.94
N PRO A 51 -2.67 2.25 -5.60
CA PRO A 51 -2.14 2.73 -6.87
C PRO A 51 -3.22 3.04 -7.92
N LYS A 52 -2.94 4.07 -8.74
CA LYS A 52 -3.78 4.56 -9.84
C LYS A 52 -5.05 5.32 -9.44
N VAL A 53 -5.18 5.72 -8.17
CA VAL A 53 -6.27 6.57 -7.65
C VAL A 53 -5.79 8.00 -7.29
N ALA A 54 -4.82 8.54 -8.03
CA ALA A 54 -4.16 9.83 -7.73
C ALA A 54 -3.42 9.87 -6.37
N CYS A 55 -2.81 8.76 -5.94
CA CYS A 55 -2.03 8.69 -4.70
C CYS A 55 -0.96 9.77 -4.59
N SER A 56 -0.28 10.16 -5.67
CA SER A 56 0.75 11.20 -5.63
C SER A 56 0.17 12.56 -5.21
N THR A 57 -1.03 12.90 -5.68
CA THR A 57 -1.77 14.11 -5.29
C THR A 57 -2.16 14.06 -3.82
N ILE A 58 -2.72 12.94 -3.37
CA ILE A 58 -3.14 12.75 -1.96
C ILE A 58 -1.93 12.80 -1.04
N LYS A 59 -0.84 12.07 -1.36
CA LYS A 59 0.42 12.09 -0.60
C LYS A 59 1.00 13.50 -0.55
N ASN A 60 1.01 14.24 -1.66
CA ASN A 60 1.49 15.62 -1.67
C ASN A 60 0.68 16.53 -0.76
N SER A 61 -0.65 16.35 -0.73
CA SER A 61 -1.56 17.10 0.13
C SER A 61 -1.33 16.75 1.60
N LEU A 62 -1.12 15.47 1.91
CA LEU A 62 -0.72 15.01 3.24
C LEU A 62 0.67 15.47 3.65
N LEU A 63 1.53 15.87 2.71
CA LEU A 63 2.86 16.43 2.95
C LEU A 63 2.86 17.96 2.90
N ASP A 64 1.68 18.59 2.93
CA ASP A 64 1.50 20.04 2.92
C ASP A 64 2.18 20.73 1.72
N GLY A 65 2.22 20.05 0.56
CA GLY A 65 2.70 20.61 -0.71
C GLY A 65 4.17 20.39 -1.04
N PHE A 66 4.78 19.33 -0.52
CA PHE A 66 6.20 19.00 -0.70
C PHE A 66 6.68 19.01 -2.16
N ASP A 67 7.60 19.91 -2.49
CA ASP A 67 8.25 20.02 -3.81
C ASP A 67 9.38 19.01 -3.96
N GLY A 68 9.15 17.96 -4.77
CA GLY A 68 10.09 16.85 -4.96
C GLY A 68 9.41 15.49 -5.15
N ASN A 69 10.16 14.42 -4.89
CA ASN A 69 9.66 13.05 -4.99
C ASN A 69 8.74 12.71 -3.80
N VAL A 70 7.43 12.90 -4.01
CA VAL A 70 6.39 12.66 -3.00
C VAL A 70 6.33 11.23 -2.48
N HIS A 71 6.82 10.24 -3.23
CA HIS A 71 6.82 8.84 -2.79
C HIS A 71 7.93 8.58 -1.78
N GLN A 72 9.15 9.04 -2.09
CA GLN A 72 10.29 8.94 -1.17
C GLN A 72 10.04 9.74 0.11
N GLU A 73 9.48 10.95 -0.02
CA GLU A 73 9.22 11.77 1.16
C GLU A 73 8.09 11.20 2.03
N ALA A 74 7.06 10.58 1.42
CA ALA A 74 6.02 9.88 2.16
C ALA A 74 6.59 8.69 2.96
N GLU A 75 7.50 7.91 2.39
CA GLU A 75 8.18 6.81 3.09
C GLU A 75 9.04 7.30 4.26
N ARG A 76 9.56 8.53 4.16
CA ARG A 76 10.40 9.13 5.22
C ARG A 76 9.58 9.78 6.34
N ARG A 77 8.45 10.42 6.01
CA ARG A 77 7.68 11.22 6.98
C ARG A 77 6.49 10.51 7.58
N PHE A 78 5.92 9.53 6.90
CA PHE A 78 4.77 8.79 7.43
C PHE A 78 5.23 7.50 8.07
N ASP A 79 4.68 7.24 9.24
CA ASP A 79 4.93 6.01 9.97
C ASP A 79 3.82 5.01 9.71
N LEU A 80 4.02 3.78 10.19
CA LEU A 80 2.90 2.91 10.47
C LEU A 80 2.15 3.41 11.71
N PRO A 81 0.82 3.29 11.74
CA PRO A 81 0.05 3.56 12.93
C PRO A 81 0.45 2.62 14.06
N ILE A 82 0.31 3.04 15.32
CA ILE A 82 0.61 2.20 16.50
C ILE A 82 -0.65 1.49 17.04
N ASP A 83 -1.82 2.01 16.71
CA ASP A 83 -3.13 1.52 17.13
C ASP A 83 -4.20 1.74 16.04
N ALA A 84 -5.48 1.74 16.44
CA ALA A 84 -6.60 2.01 15.54
C ALA A 84 -7.49 3.18 16.03
N ASN A 85 -6.99 4.04 16.93
CA ASN A 85 -7.73 5.14 17.56
C ASN A 85 -7.71 6.43 16.71
N HIS A 86 -7.46 6.31 15.42
CA HIS A 86 -7.37 7.39 14.46
C HIS A 86 -8.10 6.98 13.17
N THR A 87 -8.36 7.94 12.29
CA THR A 87 -9.21 7.72 11.12
C THR A 87 -8.44 7.07 9.98
N TYR A 88 -8.83 5.86 9.57
CA TYR A 88 -8.35 5.23 8.34
C TYR A 88 -9.27 5.62 7.20
N PHE A 89 -8.65 5.99 6.08
CA PHE A 89 -9.35 6.23 4.84
C PHE A 89 -8.57 5.69 3.64
N CYS A 90 -9.30 5.44 2.56
CA CYS A 90 -8.69 5.13 1.27
C CYS A 90 -9.56 5.64 0.12
N ILE A 91 -9.02 5.55 -1.08
CA ILE A 91 -9.70 5.94 -2.32
C ILE A 91 -9.66 4.78 -3.28
N THR A 92 -10.78 4.56 -3.95
CA THR A 92 -10.94 3.57 -5.01
C THR A 92 -11.17 4.26 -6.35
N ARG A 93 -11.00 3.49 -7.41
CA ARG A 93 -11.32 3.86 -8.78
C ARG A 93 -12.11 2.74 -9.45
N ASN A 94 -12.95 3.10 -10.40
CA ASN A 94 -13.67 2.16 -11.24
C ASN A 94 -12.66 1.18 -11.87
N PRO A 95 -12.87 -0.15 -11.76
CA PRO A 95 -11.91 -1.14 -12.22
C PRO A 95 -11.53 -1.02 -13.70
N TYR A 96 -12.47 -0.66 -14.59
CA TYR A 96 -12.16 -0.41 -16.02
C TYR A 96 -11.15 0.72 -16.19
N SER A 97 -11.45 1.88 -15.59
CA SER A 97 -10.59 3.05 -15.67
C SER A 97 -9.22 2.79 -15.02
N ARG A 98 -9.19 1.99 -13.95
CA ARG A 98 -7.95 1.61 -13.25
C ARG A 98 -7.09 0.68 -14.09
N ALA A 99 -7.66 -0.36 -14.70
CA ALA A 99 -6.95 -1.32 -15.55
C ALA A 99 -6.30 -0.62 -16.75
N LEU A 100 -7.07 0.20 -17.47
CA LEU A 100 -6.58 0.98 -18.62
C LEU A 100 -5.48 1.96 -18.21
N SER A 101 -5.66 2.65 -17.07
CA SER A 101 -4.65 3.54 -16.50
C SER A 101 -3.38 2.79 -16.10
N CYS A 102 -3.48 1.55 -15.62
CA CYS A 102 -2.30 0.71 -15.37
C CYS A 102 -1.54 0.45 -16.67
N PHE A 103 -2.22 -0.17 -17.64
CA PHE A 103 -1.66 -0.56 -18.93
C PHE A 103 -0.87 0.59 -19.59
N LYS A 104 -1.55 1.71 -19.88
CA LYS A 104 -0.93 2.87 -20.57
C LYS A 104 0.30 3.44 -19.89
N ASN A 105 0.34 3.37 -18.55
CA ASN A 105 1.40 3.99 -17.77
C ASN A 105 2.57 3.06 -17.47
N LYS A 106 2.33 1.74 -17.40
CA LYS A 106 3.24 0.79 -16.75
C LYS A 106 3.61 -0.42 -17.61
N ILE A 107 2.93 -0.65 -18.73
CA ILE A 107 3.11 -1.83 -19.58
C ILE A 107 3.63 -1.37 -20.95
N GLY A 108 4.57 -2.14 -21.52
CA GLY A 108 5.19 -1.89 -22.82
C GLY A 108 6.60 -1.29 -22.76
N LYS A 109 7.25 -1.27 -23.92
CA LYS A 109 8.61 -0.76 -24.14
C LYS A 109 8.74 0.70 -23.69
N GLY A 110 9.86 1.04 -23.05
CA GLY A 110 10.12 2.39 -22.54
C GLY A 110 9.54 2.64 -21.13
N LYS A 111 8.96 1.61 -20.50
CA LYS A 111 8.43 1.67 -19.12
C LYS A 111 9.35 1.01 -18.09
N GLU A 112 10.64 0.93 -18.39
CA GLU A 112 11.68 0.35 -17.53
C GLU A 112 12.13 1.32 -16.42
N LEU A 113 11.61 2.56 -16.38
CA LEU A 113 11.94 3.54 -15.36
C LEU A 113 11.17 3.31 -14.05
N PHE A 114 11.75 3.78 -12.94
CA PHE A 114 11.25 3.54 -11.58
C PHE A 114 9.86 4.16 -11.32
N PRO A 115 8.94 3.47 -10.60
CA PRO A 115 9.03 2.08 -10.19
C PRO A 115 8.79 1.13 -11.38
N THR A 116 9.67 0.14 -11.52
CA THR A 116 9.74 -0.84 -12.61
C THR A 116 8.63 -1.87 -12.50
N VAL A 117 7.58 -1.73 -13.32
CA VAL A 117 6.47 -2.70 -13.38
C VAL A 117 6.61 -3.64 -14.57
N TRP A 118 7.06 -3.12 -15.72
CA TRP A 118 7.13 -3.87 -16.97
C TRP A 118 8.10 -5.07 -16.94
N PRO A 119 9.36 -4.94 -16.46
CA PRO A 119 10.28 -6.09 -16.45
C PRO A 119 9.82 -7.25 -15.53
N PRO A 120 9.35 -7.01 -14.29
CA PRO A 120 8.74 -8.07 -13.48
C PRO A 120 7.51 -8.70 -14.12
N PHE A 121 6.66 -7.90 -14.78
CA PHE A 121 5.51 -8.39 -15.53
C PHE A 121 5.95 -9.33 -16.67
N CYS A 122 6.94 -8.94 -17.47
CA CYS A 122 7.49 -9.77 -18.54
C CYS A 122 7.98 -11.11 -18.03
N LYS A 123 8.75 -11.09 -16.94
CA LYS A 123 9.28 -12.32 -16.31
C LYS A 123 8.15 -13.25 -15.84
N ARG A 124 7.08 -12.69 -15.26
CA ARG A 124 5.96 -13.48 -14.72
C ARG A 124 5.12 -14.10 -15.83
N PHE A 125 4.82 -13.34 -16.87
CA PHE A 125 3.84 -13.72 -17.89
C PHE A 125 4.45 -14.12 -19.24
N GLY A 126 5.79 -14.16 -19.35
CA GLY A 126 6.49 -14.63 -20.54
C GLY A 126 6.51 -13.66 -21.72
N PHE A 127 6.36 -12.35 -21.48
CA PHE A 127 6.47 -11.33 -22.54
C PHE A 127 7.93 -11.00 -22.85
N ASP A 128 8.20 -10.64 -24.11
CA ASP A 128 9.46 -10.01 -24.50
C ASP A 128 9.52 -8.57 -23.91
N PRO A 129 10.55 -8.22 -23.10
CA PRO A 129 10.72 -6.88 -22.56
C PRO A 129 10.76 -5.76 -23.61
N ASN A 130 11.12 -6.06 -24.86
CA ASN A 130 11.16 -5.09 -25.95
C ASN A 130 9.85 -4.98 -26.74
N SER A 131 8.84 -5.77 -26.38
CA SER A 131 7.53 -5.75 -27.04
C SER A 131 6.62 -4.65 -26.53
N ASN A 132 5.57 -4.35 -27.31
CA ASN A 132 4.43 -3.54 -26.89
C ASN A 132 3.18 -4.41 -27.02
N PRO A 133 2.80 -5.16 -25.96
CA PRO A 133 1.62 -6.00 -26.02
C PRO A 133 0.35 -5.15 -26.19
N SER A 134 -0.69 -5.74 -26.77
CA SER A 134 -2.01 -5.09 -26.79
C SER A 134 -2.62 -5.05 -25.39
N PHE A 135 -3.67 -4.25 -25.20
CA PHE A 135 -4.40 -4.24 -23.93
C PHE A 135 -5.08 -5.59 -23.67
N LEU A 136 -5.61 -6.23 -24.72
CA LEU A 136 -6.17 -7.58 -24.68
C LEU A 136 -5.13 -8.64 -24.26
N ASP A 137 -3.91 -8.59 -24.77
CA ASP A 137 -2.83 -9.53 -24.38
C ASP A 137 -2.51 -9.39 -22.89
N TYR A 138 -2.41 -8.14 -22.42
CA TYR A 138 -2.18 -7.82 -21.01
C TYR A 138 -3.30 -8.37 -20.11
N LEU A 139 -4.57 -8.17 -20.49
CA LEU A 139 -5.71 -8.67 -19.71
C LEU A 139 -5.79 -10.19 -19.72
N THR A 140 -5.56 -10.81 -20.88
CA THR A 140 -5.54 -12.27 -21.03
C THR A 140 -4.48 -12.89 -20.12
N ALA A 141 -3.28 -12.32 -20.08
CA ALA A 141 -2.21 -12.78 -19.19
C ALA A 141 -2.59 -12.71 -17.71
N LEU A 142 -3.23 -11.62 -17.27
CA LEU A 142 -3.72 -11.49 -15.90
C LEU A 142 -4.84 -12.48 -15.58
N CYS A 143 -5.78 -12.69 -16.51
CA CYS A 143 -6.93 -13.55 -16.30
C CYS A 143 -6.55 -15.04 -16.19
N ASN A 144 -5.47 -15.45 -16.85
CA ASN A 144 -5.00 -16.84 -16.87
C ASN A 144 -4.12 -17.21 -15.67
N ASP A 145 -3.72 -16.26 -14.83
CA ASP A 145 -2.87 -16.52 -13.67
C ASP A 145 -3.70 -16.84 -12.42
N PRO A 146 -3.46 -17.98 -11.75
CA PRO A 146 -4.29 -18.45 -10.64
C PRO A 146 -4.00 -17.74 -9.30
N HIS A 147 -3.03 -16.83 -9.24
CA HIS A 147 -2.58 -16.17 -8.00
C HIS A 147 -2.71 -14.64 -8.06
N PRO A 148 -3.91 -14.07 -8.30
CA PRO A 148 -4.12 -12.64 -8.46
C PRO A 148 -3.76 -11.81 -7.21
N GLU A 149 -3.77 -12.40 -6.02
CA GLU A 149 -3.36 -11.76 -4.76
C GLU A 149 -1.87 -11.39 -4.72
N THR A 150 -1.06 -12.08 -5.53
CA THR A 150 0.40 -11.89 -5.61
C THR A 150 0.81 -10.91 -6.72
N PHE A 151 -0.14 -10.33 -7.44
CA PHE A 151 0.12 -9.34 -8.48
C PHE A 151 0.81 -8.08 -7.94
N ASP A 152 1.55 -7.40 -8.80
CA ASP A 152 2.08 -6.07 -8.47
C ASP A 152 0.92 -5.12 -8.12
N LEU A 153 1.12 -4.30 -7.09
CA LEU A 153 0.13 -3.36 -6.57
C LEU A 153 -0.52 -2.44 -7.63
N HIS A 154 0.14 -2.19 -8.78
CA HIS A 154 -0.41 -1.37 -9.85
C HIS A 154 -1.53 -2.03 -10.65
N TYR A 155 -1.49 -3.37 -10.79
CA TYR A 155 -2.50 -4.14 -11.52
C TYR A 155 -3.23 -5.19 -10.67
N ARG A 156 -2.80 -5.41 -9.43
CA ARG A 156 -3.55 -6.19 -8.44
C ARG A 156 -4.92 -5.55 -8.15
N ALA A 157 -5.93 -6.35 -7.85
CA ALA A 157 -7.22 -5.85 -7.40
C ALA A 157 -7.10 -4.96 -6.15
N GLN A 158 -7.94 -3.93 -6.07
CA GLN A 158 -7.91 -2.92 -5.02
C GLN A 158 -8.24 -3.51 -3.65
N VAL A 159 -9.12 -4.52 -3.59
CA VAL A 159 -9.45 -5.23 -2.34
C VAL A 159 -8.21 -5.79 -1.64
N PHE A 160 -7.23 -6.30 -2.39
CA PHE A 160 -5.98 -6.80 -1.85
C PHE A 160 -5.03 -5.67 -1.45
N ASN A 161 -4.93 -4.63 -2.29
CA ASN A 161 -4.12 -3.45 -1.97
C ASN A 161 -4.61 -2.72 -0.71
N LEU A 162 -5.92 -2.75 -0.48
CA LEU A 162 -6.57 -2.06 0.63
C LEU A 162 -6.71 -2.94 1.87
N HIS A 163 -6.11 -4.12 1.87
CA HIS A 163 -6.09 -5.05 3.00
C HIS A 163 -7.50 -5.38 3.49
N HIS A 164 -8.47 -5.54 2.57
CA HIS A 164 -9.90 -5.57 2.90
C HIS A 164 -10.29 -6.61 3.96
N SER A 165 -9.60 -7.75 4.00
CA SER A 165 -9.82 -8.81 5.00
C SER A 165 -9.38 -8.42 6.41
N ASP A 166 -8.49 -7.45 6.55
CA ASP A 166 -7.81 -7.09 7.79
C ASP A 166 -8.11 -5.64 8.23
N ILE A 167 -8.41 -4.73 7.30
CA ILE A 167 -8.70 -3.34 7.57
C ILE A 167 -10.01 -2.94 6.89
N THR A 168 -10.93 -2.42 7.69
CA THR A 168 -12.15 -1.73 7.26
C THR A 168 -11.97 -0.24 7.54
N PRO A 169 -11.65 0.60 6.52
CA PRO A 169 -11.52 2.04 6.71
C PRO A 169 -12.87 2.67 7.07
N SER A 170 -12.83 3.78 7.82
CA SER A 170 -14.03 4.56 8.13
C SER A 170 -14.62 5.27 6.90
N TYR A 171 -13.76 5.62 5.93
CA TYR A 171 -14.12 6.29 4.70
C TYR A 171 -13.44 5.65 3.49
N ILE A 172 -14.21 5.35 2.45
CA ILE A 172 -13.72 4.91 1.16
C ILE A 172 -14.29 5.86 0.09
N GLY A 173 -13.46 6.79 -0.37
CA GLY A 173 -13.82 7.76 -1.40
C GLY A 173 -13.66 7.22 -2.82
N ARG A 174 -14.14 8.00 -3.79
CA ARG A 174 -14.02 7.71 -5.22
C ARG A 174 -13.14 8.75 -5.87
N ILE A 175 -12.16 8.34 -6.67
CA ILE A 175 -11.36 9.32 -7.41
C ILE A 175 -12.19 10.05 -8.48
N GLU A 176 -13.25 9.40 -8.94
CA GLU A 176 -14.23 9.97 -9.86
C GLU A 176 -15.00 11.15 -9.25
N ASP A 177 -15.09 11.20 -7.92
CA ASP A 177 -15.77 12.25 -7.16
C ASP A 177 -14.77 13.06 -6.33
N PHE A 178 -14.01 13.89 -7.04
CA PHE A 178 -12.95 14.69 -6.44
C PHE A 178 -13.48 15.72 -5.43
N LYS A 179 -14.74 16.15 -5.57
CA LYS A 179 -15.36 17.11 -4.66
C LYS A 179 -15.55 16.49 -3.27
N HIS A 180 -16.16 15.30 -3.19
CA HIS A 180 -16.35 14.63 -1.90
C HIS A 180 -15.02 14.28 -1.22
N LEU A 181 -13.98 13.94 -2.00
CA LEU A 181 -12.63 13.76 -1.46
C LEU A 181 -12.09 15.06 -0.84
N THR A 182 -12.27 16.19 -1.53
CA THR A 182 -11.85 17.51 -1.02
C THR A 182 -12.60 17.85 0.28
N ASP A 183 -13.92 17.70 0.27
CA ASP A 183 -14.77 17.97 1.43
C ASP A 183 -14.41 17.09 2.63
N TYR A 184 -14.06 15.82 2.39
CA TYR A 184 -13.59 14.90 3.43
C TYR A 184 -12.25 15.33 4.04
N LEU A 185 -11.25 15.63 3.21
CA LEU A 185 -9.92 16.03 3.69
C LEU A 185 -9.93 17.36 4.44
N ASN A 186 -10.82 18.28 4.04
CA ASN A 186 -11.01 19.56 4.73
C ASN A 186 -11.45 19.39 6.20
N GLN A 187 -12.15 18.31 6.55
CA GLN A 187 -12.51 18.00 7.95
C GLN A 187 -11.27 17.79 8.84
N PHE A 188 -10.15 17.41 8.23
CA PHE A 188 -8.85 17.23 8.87
C PHE A 188 -7.92 18.42 8.64
N LYS A 189 -8.44 19.53 8.10
CA LYS A 189 -7.66 20.73 7.71
C LYS A 189 -6.58 20.44 6.66
N ILE A 190 -6.76 19.39 5.86
CA ILE A 190 -5.86 19.03 4.77
C ILE A 190 -6.43 19.61 3.47
N ILE A 191 -5.67 20.51 2.85
CA ILE A 191 -6.03 21.09 1.55
C ILE A 191 -5.56 20.15 0.44
N LEU A 192 -6.47 19.77 -0.46
CA LEU A 192 -6.14 18.91 -1.60
C LEU A 192 -5.40 19.71 -2.68
N LEU A 193 -4.10 19.47 -2.80
CA LEU A 193 -3.20 20.20 -3.70
C LEU A 193 -3.11 19.51 -5.07
N SER A 194 -3.89 19.99 -6.03
CA SER A 194 -3.77 19.52 -7.41
C SER A 194 -2.55 20.15 -8.09
N ARG A 195 -1.49 19.35 -8.32
CA ARG A 195 -0.30 19.77 -9.07
C ARG A 195 -0.53 19.89 -10.57
N ASN A 196 -1.51 19.15 -11.10
CA ASN A 196 -1.84 19.14 -12.52
C ASN A 196 -3.31 19.54 -12.70
N SER A 197 -3.55 20.75 -13.20
CA SER A 197 -4.88 21.19 -13.64
C SER A 197 -5.38 20.43 -14.86
N HIS A 198 -4.51 19.68 -15.54
CA HIS A 198 -4.88 18.68 -16.52
C HIS A 198 -5.70 17.60 -15.82
N LYS A 199 -7.02 17.81 -15.77
CA LYS A 199 -8.01 16.74 -15.68
C LYS A 199 -7.55 15.70 -16.70
N THR A 200 -6.88 14.65 -16.24
CA THR A 200 -6.70 13.46 -17.07
C THR A 200 -8.12 13.07 -17.43
N ASN A 201 -8.52 13.27 -18.69
CA ASN A 201 -9.83 12.89 -19.26
C ASN A 201 -10.11 11.38 -19.16
N ALA A 202 -9.41 10.66 -18.27
CA ALA A 202 -9.47 9.23 -18.03
C ALA A 202 -10.83 8.74 -17.53
N LEU A 203 -11.71 9.67 -17.09
CA LEU A 203 -13.12 9.41 -16.78
C LEU A 203 -13.96 9.15 -18.03
N GLN A 204 -13.58 9.71 -19.18
CA GLN A 204 -14.25 9.51 -20.47
C GLN A 204 -13.58 8.40 -21.28
N THR A 205 -12.25 8.28 -21.22
CA THR A 205 -11.49 7.43 -22.14
C THR A 205 -11.84 5.96 -22.08
N TYR A 206 -12.10 5.37 -20.89
CA TYR A 206 -12.28 3.92 -20.82
C TYR A 206 -13.57 3.44 -21.49
N ARG A 207 -14.64 4.25 -21.53
CA ARG A 207 -15.91 3.84 -22.15
C ARG A 207 -15.80 3.77 -23.66
N GLU A 208 -14.86 4.49 -24.26
CA GLU A 208 -14.62 4.56 -25.70
C GLU A 208 -13.51 3.60 -26.13
N GLU A 209 -12.52 3.37 -25.28
CA GLU A 209 -11.34 2.56 -25.60
C GLU A 209 -11.46 1.08 -25.25
N VAL A 210 -12.26 0.73 -24.24
CA VAL A 210 -12.39 -0.66 -23.79
C VAL A 210 -13.45 -1.38 -24.63
N SER A 211 -13.07 -2.48 -25.26
CA SER A 211 -13.99 -3.33 -26.01
C SER A 211 -14.86 -4.18 -25.08
N SER A 212 -15.93 -4.80 -25.61
CA SER A 212 -16.76 -5.73 -24.83
C SER A 212 -15.99 -6.96 -24.34
N GLU A 213 -15.02 -7.44 -25.13
CA GLU A 213 -14.16 -8.58 -24.76
C GLU A 213 -13.21 -8.21 -23.62
N GLU A 214 -12.55 -7.05 -23.74
CA GLU A 214 -11.67 -6.52 -22.69
C GLU A 214 -12.46 -6.24 -21.40
N ALA A 215 -13.69 -5.74 -21.52
CA ALA A 215 -14.56 -5.51 -20.38
C ALA A 215 -14.86 -6.81 -19.63
N ALA A 216 -15.21 -7.89 -20.33
CA ALA A 216 -15.46 -9.19 -19.71
C ALA A 216 -14.25 -9.72 -18.92
N LEU A 217 -13.03 -9.57 -19.47
CA LEU A 217 -11.81 -9.93 -18.76
C LEU A 217 -11.59 -9.06 -17.51
N ILE A 218 -11.82 -7.75 -17.60
CA ILE A 218 -11.71 -6.84 -16.45
C ILE A 218 -12.73 -7.21 -15.37
N GLU A 219 -13.97 -7.52 -15.74
CA GLU A 219 -14.99 -7.98 -14.79
C GLU A 219 -14.56 -9.24 -14.06
N GLN A 220 -13.92 -10.18 -14.76
CA GLN A 220 -13.40 -11.41 -14.16
C GLN A 220 -12.20 -11.15 -13.24
N ILE A 221 -11.19 -10.42 -13.70
CA ILE A 221 -9.95 -10.14 -12.95
C ILE A 221 -10.27 -9.33 -11.68
N TYR A 222 -11.20 -8.38 -11.78
CA TYR A 222 -11.49 -7.41 -10.71
C TYR A 222 -12.89 -7.60 -10.11
N ALA A 223 -13.47 -8.80 -10.20
CA ALA A 223 -14.83 -9.09 -9.73
C ALA A 223 -15.08 -8.59 -8.29
N LEU A 224 -14.13 -8.86 -7.38
CA LEU A 224 -14.21 -8.42 -5.99
C LEU A 224 -14.20 -6.90 -5.85
N ASP A 225 -13.48 -6.15 -6.70
CA ASP A 225 -13.50 -4.69 -6.63
C ASP A 225 -14.87 -4.13 -7.00
N PHE A 226 -15.50 -4.68 -8.05
CA PHE A 226 -16.86 -4.29 -8.44
C PHE A 226 -17.84 -4.57 -7.30
N ASP A 227 -17.79 -5.78 -6.75
CA ASP A 227 -18.76 -6.23 -5.74
C ASP A 227 -18.55 -5.54 -4.38
N THR A 228 -17.30 -5.37 -3.94
CA THR A 228 -16.95 -4.75 -2.65
C THR A 228 -17.18 -3.24 -2.68
N TYR A 229 -16.78 -2.56 -3.76
CA TYR A 229 -16.85 -1.09 -3.84
C TYR A 229 -18.07 -0.57 -4.62
N LYS A 230 -18.97 -1.48 -5.01
CA LYS A 230 -20.28 -1.19 -5.62
C LYS A 230 -20.17 -0.43 -6.93
N TYR A 231 -19.11 -0.66 -7.70
CA TYR A 231 -18.99 -0.10 -9.04
C TYR A 231 -19.94 -0.81 -10.01
N PRO A 232 -20.57 -0.09 -10.96
CA PRO A 232 -21.38 -0.71 -11.99
C PRO A 232 -20.52 -1.53 -12.94
N LYS A 233 -20.99 -2.73 -13.30
CA LYS A 233 -20.36 -3.58 -14.33
C LYS A 233 -20.72 -3.14 -15.75
N ASP A 234 -21.83 -2.43 -15.94
CA ASP A 234 -22.13 -1.80 -17.22
C ASP A 234 -21.05 -0.77 -17.61
N LEU A 235 -20.29 -1.10 -18.65
CA LEU A 235 -19.19 -0.29 -19.19
C LEU A 235 -19.63 1.12 -19.55
N LYS A 236 -20.88 1.30 -20.01
CA LYS A 236 -21.42 2.61 -20.41
C LYS A 236 -21.99 3.41 -19.24
N SER A 237 -22.07 2.81 -18.04
CA SER A 237 -22.59 3.49 -16.86
C SER A 237 -21.79 4.75 -16.53
N THR A 238 -22.51 5.83 -16.28
CA THR A 238 -22.00 7.11 -15.78
C THR A 238 -22.14 7.24 -14.27
N THR A 239 -22.75 6.24 -13.61
CA THR A 239 -22.99 6.23 -12.18
C THR A 239 -21.66 6.15 -11.43
N ILE A 240 -21.41 7.14 -10.58
CA ILE A 240 -20.33 7.12 -9.60
C ILE A 240 -20.97 6.66 -8.28
N PRO A 241 -20.55 5.51 -7.70
CA PRO A 241 -21.08 5.08 -6.42
C PRO A 241 -20.75 6.09 -5.33
N ASN A 242 -21.68 6.36 -4.42
CA ASN A 242 -21.40 7.22 -3.26
C ASN A 242 -20.16 6.71 -2.48
N PRO A 243 -19.40 7.60 -1.83
CA PRO A 243 -18.39 7.20 -0.86
C PRO A 243 -18.99 6.27 0.22
N ILE A 244 -18.22 5.27 0.65
CA ILE A 244 -18.64 4.40 1.75
C ILE A 244 -18.19 5.03 3.07
N GLN A 245 -19.14 5.24 3.98
CA GLN A 245 -18.89 5.58 5.37
C GLN A 245 -19.33 4.42 6.25
N GLN A 246 -18.45 3.96 7.13
CA GLN A 246 -18.71 2.75 7.92
C GLN A 246 -17.92 2.74 9.23
N LYS A 247 -18.28 1.83 10.13
CA LYS A 247 -17.52 1.61 11.36
C LYS A 247 -16.17 1.00 11.03
N GLN A 248 -15.10 1.72 11.38
CA GLN A 248 -13.73 1.25 11.20
C GLN A 248 -13.44 -0.01 12.01
N LYS A 249 -12.63 -0.90 11.43
CA LYS A 249 -12.07 -2.08 12.09
C LYS A 249 -10.65 -2.34 11.60
N VAL A 250 -9.78 -2.78 12.50
CA VAL A 250 -8.44 -3.28 12.19
C VAL A 250 -8.28 -4.62 12.91
N SER A 251 -7.82 -5.63 12.19
CA SER A 251 -7.65 -6.97 12.73
C SER A 251 -6.53 -7.01 13.79
N SER A 252 -6.59 -8.00 14.68
CA SER A 252 -5.52 -8.24 15.66
C SER A 252 -4.17 -8.55 15.01
N LYS A 253 -4.19 -9.16 13.82
CA LYS A 253 -3.02 -9.37 12.97
C LYS A 253 -2.32 -8.04 12.68
N TYR A 254 -3.03 -7.06 12.10
CA TYR A 254 -2.45 -5.78 11.74
C TYR A 254 -2.04 -4.94 12.95
N LEU A 255 -2.86 -4.92 14.01
CA LEU A 255 -2.49 -4.27 15.27
C LEU A 255 -1.19 -4.85 15.86
N THR A 256 -0.99 -6.16 15.75
CA THR A 256 0.26 -6.80 16.18
C THR A 256 1.43 -6.38 15.30
N LEU A 257 1.28 -6.38 13.98
CA LEU A 257 2.33 -5.96 13.04
C LEU A 257 2.76 -4.50 13.27
N PHE A 258 1.79 -3.61 13.48
CA PHE A 258 1.99 -2.22 13.83
C PHE A 258 2.79 -2.04 15.12
N GLN A 259 2.42 -2.75 16.17
CA GLN A 259 3.14 -2.73 17.45
C GLN A 259 4.56 -3.28 17.32
N MET A 260 4.75 -4.37 16.56
CA MET A 260 6.07 -4.93 16.31
C MET A 260 6.97 -3.94 15.57
N ASN A 261 6.43 -3.27 14.54
CA ASN A 261 7.16 -2.23 13.82
C ASN A 261 7.53 -1.05 14.73
N ALA A 262 6.58 -0.54 15.51
CA ALA A 262 6.80 0.58 16.43
C ALA A 262 7.85 0.29 17.51
N LEU A 263 7.92 -0.97 17.97
CA LEU A 263 8.91 -1.43 18.94
C LEU A 263 10.24 -1.88 18.31
N ASN A 264 10.31 -1.89 16.97
CA ASN A 264 11.45 -2.42 16.21
C ASN A 264 11.83 -3.86 16.63
N ILE A 265 10.82 -4.71 16.82
CA ILE A 265 11.00 -6.12 17.21
C ILE A 265 10.49 -7.06 16.13
N ASP A 266 11.08 -8.25 16.07
CA ASP A 266 10.64 -9.32 15.17
C ASP A 266 9.90 -10.46 15.92
N VAL A 267 9.65 -11.56 15.20
CA VAL A 267 8.98 -12.75 15.74
C VAL A 267 9.82 -13.41 16.83
N GLU A 268 11.14 -13.46 16.67
CA GLU A 268 12.02 -14.08 17.65
C GLU A 268 12.04 -13.28 18.94
N ASP A 269 12.08 -11.96 18.84
CA ASP A 269 11.99 -11.05 19.97
C ASP A 269 10.67 -11.20 20.72
N MET A 270 9.55 -11.30 19.98
CA MET A 270 8.25 -11.62 20.57
C MET A 270 8.27 -12.96 21.33
N ILE A 271 8.87 -14.01 20.75
CA ILE A 271 9.03 -15.31 21.42
C ILE A 271 9.89 -15.16 22.69
N LYS A 272 11.01 -14.41 22.62
CA LYS A 272 11.89 -14.14 23.77
C LYS A 272 11.14 -13.39 24.88
N ILE A 273 10.34 -12.37 24.52
CA ILE A 273 9.49 -11.62 25.46
C ILE A 273 8.52 -12.57 26.18
N GLY A 274 7.83 -13.44 25.44
CA GLY A 274 6.90 -14.42 25.99
C GLY A 274 7.59 -15.38 26.97
N LYS A 275 8.74 -15.95 26.58
CA LYS A 275 9.52 -16.84 27.45
C LYS A 275 10.05 -16.14 28.71
N LYS A 276 10.51 -14.89 28.57
CA LYS A 276 10.97 -14.07 29.70
C LYS A 276 9.83 -13.75 30.67
N ALA A 277 8.62 -13.52 30.17
CA ALA A 277 7.44 -13.32 30.99
C ALA A 277 7.12 -14.57 31.83
N LEU A 278 7.16 -15.76 31.21
CA LEU A 278 7.00 -17.04 31.93
C LEU A 278 8.05 -17.24 33.02
N LYS A 279 9.33 -17.00 32.72
CA LYS A 279 10.42 -17.11 33.70
C LYS A 279 10.24 -16.18 34.90
N LYS A 280 9.53 -15.07 34.73
CA LYS A 280 9.21 -14.10 35.78
C LYS A 280 7.86 -14.36 36.46
N GLY A 281 7.18 -15.47 36.16
CA GLY A 281 5.85 -15.78 36.70
C GLY A 281 4.72 -14.92 36.13
N ASN A 282 4.96 -14.12 35.08
CA ASN A 282 3.92 -13.30 34.45
C ASN A 282 3.21 -14.09 33.33
N ILE A 283 2.28 -14.96 33.75
CA ILE A 283 1.54 -15.86 32.87
C ILE A 283 0.67 -15.09 31.88
N GLU A 284 -0.04 -14.06 32.33
CA GLU A 284 -0.93 -13.24 31.49
C GLU A 284 -0.18 -12.57 30.34
N LYS A 285 1.00 -11.99 30.61
CA LYS A 285 1.84 -11.40 29.56
C LYS A 285 2.32 -12.46 28.56
N ALA A 286 2.66 -13.66 29.02
CA ALA A 286 3.05 -14.74 28.14
C ALA A 286 1.89 -15.23 27.25
N LYS A 287 0.69 -15.40 27.81
CA LYS A 287 -0.54 -15.73 27.07
C LYS A 287 -0.86 -14.66 26.04
N SER A 288 -0.84 -13.39 26.43
CA SER A 288 -1.05 -12.25 25.54
C SER A 288 -0.05 -12.24 24.38
N THR A 289 1.23 -12.48 24.66
CA THR A 289 2.28 -12.57 23.63
C THR A 289 2.06 -13.73 22.67
N TYR A 290 1.67 -14.91 23.18
CA TYR A 290 1.33 -16.07 22.36
C TYR A 290 0.11 -15.82 21.46
N ASN A 291 -0.93 -15.17 21.98
CA ASN A 291 -2.11 -14.81 21.20
C ASN A 291 -1.79 -13.81 20.08
N ARG A 292 -0.90 -12.84 20.33
CA ARG A 292 -0.39 -11.93 19.29
C ARG A 292 0.36 -12.68 18.20
N LEU A 293 1.27 -13.60 18.56
CA LEU A 293 1.97 -14.45 17.59
C LEU A 293 0.99 -15.29 16.75
N ASN A 294 -0.03 -15.90 17.37
CA ASN A 294 -1.04 -16.64 16.63
C ASN A 294 -1.85 -15.75 15.69
N SER A 295 -2.15 -14.50 16.07
CA SER A 295 -2.92 -13.57 15.23
C SER A 295 -2.23 -13.25 13.91
N ILE A 296 -0.89 -13.31 13.88
CA ILE A 296 -0.09 -13.16 12.66
C ILE A 296 0.23 -14.50 12.00
N GLY A 297 -0.35 -15.61 12.46
CA GLY A 297 -0.14 -16.96 11.89
C GLY A 297 1.10 -17.70 12.42
N ILE A 298 1.78 -17.18 13.46
CA ILE A 298 2.92 -17.85 14.09
C ILE A 298 2.47 -18.67 15.30
N ASN A 299 2.45 -19.99 15.12
CA ASN A 299 2.24 -20.94 16.20
C ASN A 299 3.58 -21.35 16.84
N SER A 300 4.00 -20.62 17.88
CA SER A 300 5.23 -20.95 18.62
C SER A 300 5.03 -22.20 19.50
N LYS A 301 5.37 -23.37 18.97
CA LYS A 301 5.31 -24.66 19.69
C LYS A 301 6.02 -24.59 21.05
N SER A 302 7.16 -23.88 21.11
CA SER A 302 7.94 -23.75 22.35
C SER A 302 7.20 -22.95 23.42
N LEU A 303 6.58 -21.81 23.06
CA LEU A 303 5.82 -20.98 23.99
C LEU A 303 4.51 -21.66 24.39
N LYS A 304 3.85 -22.32 23.43
CA LYS A 304 2.65 -23.15 23.68
C LYS A 304 2.90 -24.24 24.71
N ARG A 305 3.98 -25.02 24.54
CA ARG A 305 4.36 -26.09 25.49
C ARG A 305 4.68 -25.53 26.87
N ALA A 306 5.38 -24.40 26.94
CA ALA A 306 5.74 -23.77 28.21
C ALA A 306 4.50 -23.25 28.97
N LEU A 307 3.52 -22.69 28.26
CA LEU A 307 2.23 -22.29 28.83
C LEU A 307 1.43 -23.49 29.35
N ALA A 308 1.37 -24.58 28.57
CA ALA A 308 0.62 -25.78 28.93
C ALA A 308 1.14 -26.47 30.20
N LYS A 309 2.47 -26.48 30.42
CA LYS A 309 3.07 -27.05 31.64
C LYS A 309 2.58 -26.35 32.91
N ILE A 310 2.54 -25.03 32.88
CA ILE A 310 2.09 -24.20 34.01
C ILE A 310 0.59 -24.43 34.31
N GLU A 311 -0.24 -24.60 33.29
CA GLU A 311 -1.68 -24.85 33.47
C GLU A 311 -1.98 -26.23 34.06
N ILE A 312 -1.09 -27.21 33.85
CA ILE A 312 -1.23 -28.58 34.37
C ILE A 312 -0.56 -28.72 35.77
N GLY A 313 0.13 -27.69 36.26
CA GLY A 313 0.82 -27.72 37.56
C GLY A 313 2.10 -28.58 37.56
N LEU A 314 2.73 -28.76 36.41
CA LEU A 314 4.01 -29.49 36.20
C LEU A 314 5.16 -28.52 35.88
#